data_AF-A0AAU3SJ15-F1
#
_entry.id   AF-A0AAU3SJ15-F1
#
_cell.length_a   1.000
_cell.length_b   1.000
_cell.length_c   1.000
_cell.angle_alpha   90.00
_cell.angle_beta   90.00
_cell.angle_gamma   90.00
#
_symmetry.space_group_name_H-M   'P 1'
#
loop_
_entity.id
_entity.type
_entity.pdbx_description
1 polymer ?
#
loop_
_entity_poly.entity_id
_entity_poly.type
_entity_poly.pdbx_seq_one_letter_code
_entity_poly.pdbx_strand_id
1 'polypeptide(L)'
;MPQLTDQGAIDQAETDGAEAGRPATSGTEVGPAESGPAETDRAETDDHGRAGTWMTPEEYGASRAAVWTAAVVLVTDTDGRILVQSVDYRADRLLPGGAVDAGEAPSAAAARELREELGVDGRYPRGLAVDWIPADTPGFPPEMRFPGEILHVYDGGTWTAERIDAVRLPAQEITGIHFAEPADLPALMDSGDARRALSALRARINGPGTALLEDGRPTTPTALDRLGVLRTRRTPLHGTWHPGPVPAQLPVRDHCGWLFGPDGRVLLLIARATGTARLPPPTAGPATGAVPLGYRHTAQGAHARTAARLTGLPPAADPAYARLLATPEQVRELSDWGPAGAQEVEAVHAARASLSLPVPTRTPPMELPEDGVLW
;
A
#
# COMPACT_ATOMS: atom_id res chain seq x y z
N MET A 1 -14.23 52.52 3.62
CA MET A 1 -14.41 53.01 4.99
C MET A 1 -14.94 51.86 5.83
N PRO A 2 -14.33 51.55 6.99
CA PRO A 2 -14.79 50.49 7.89
C PRO A 2 -15.54 51.04 9.11
N GLN A 3 -16.45 50.25 9.68
CA GLN A 3 -16.64 50.05 11.14
C GLN A 3 -17.44 48.76 11.34
N LEU A 4 -16.95 47.81 12.16
CA LEU A 4 -17.43 47.64 13.54
C LEU A 4 -16.53 46.65 14.32
N THR A 5 -16.61 46.76 15.64
CA THR A 5 -15.97 45.96 16.71
C THR A 5 -16.58 44.54 16.80
N ASP A 6 -16.10 43.57 17.60
CA ASP A 6 -15.49 43.66 18.95
C ASP A 6 -14.66 42.40 19.32
N GLN A 7 -13.84 42.49 20.38
CA GLN A 7 -12.94 41.41 20.86
C GLN A 7 -13.45 40.75 22.15
N GLY A 8 -13.59 39.42 22.15
CA GLY A 8 -13.85 38.61 23.35
C GLY A 8 -12.55 38.10 23.98
N ALA A 9 -12.31 38.44 25.24
CA ALA A 9 -11.14 37.97 26.01
C ALA A 9 -11.37 36.60 26.68
N ILE A 10 -10.26 35.95 27.03
CA ILE A 10 -10.21 34.67 27.75
C ILE A 10 -10.15 34.96 29.25
N ASP A 11 -10.89 34.23 30.07
CA ASP A 11 -10.77 34.27 31.54
C ASP A 11 -10.70 32.84 32.13
N GLN A 12 -10.05 32.72 33.29
CA GLN A 12 -9.80 31.45 33.98
C GLN A 12 -10.80 31.20 35.12
N ALA A 13 -11.00 29.94 35.49
CA ALA A 13 -11.62 29.58 36.77
C ALA A 13 -11.08 28.24 37.30
N GLU A 14 -10.51 28.27 38.50
CA GLU A 14 -10.25 27.10 39.34
C GLU A 14 -11.55 26.58 39.96
N THR A 15 -11.61 25.30 40.32
CA THR A 15 -12.43 24.82 41.45
C THR A 15 -11.78 23.61 42.11
N ASP A 16 -11.93 23.50 43.42
CA ASP A 16 -11.11 22.66 44.30
C ASP A 16 -11.94 21.55 45.01
N GLY A 17 -11.26 20.48 45.43
CA GLY A 17 -11.62 19.65 46.59
C GLY A 17 -12.75 18.59 46.51
N ALA A 18 -12.39 17.30 46.68
CA ALA A 18 -12.85 16.43 47.79
C ALA A 18 -12.23 15.01 47.73
N GLU A 19 -11.93 14.42 48.89
CA GLU A 19 -11.14 13.19 49.06
C GLU A 19 -11.84 12.13 49.94
N ALA A 20 -11.75 10.84 49.56
CA ALA A 20 -11.96 9.65 50.41
C ALA A 20 -11.63 8.37 49.59
N GLY A 21 -11.05 7.28 50.10
CA GLY A 21 -10.44 6.98 51.41
C GLY A 21 -9.91 5.52 51.40
N ARG A 22 -8.80 5.23 52.10
CA ARG A 22 -8.18 3.89 52.21
C ARG A 22 -8.43 3.27 53.60
N PRO A 23 -8.61 1.94 53.73
CA PRO A 23 -8.62 1.25 55.04
C PRO A 23 -7.21 0.89 55.52
N ALA A 24 -7.11 0.51 56.81
CA ALA A 24 -5.89 0.65 57.62
C ALA A 24 -5.20 -0.66 58.07
N THR A 25 -4.10 -0.48 58.80
CA THR A 25 -3.11 -1.43 59.35
C THR A 25 -3.43 -1.95 60.77
N SER A 26 -2.76 -3.03 61.21
CA SER A 26 -2.33 -3.23 62.62
C SER A 26 -1.22 -4.29 62.77
N GLY A 27 -0.28 -4.15 63.74
CA GLY A 27 0.81 -5.14 63.96
C GLY A 27 2.08 -4.79 64.77
N THR A 28 2.02 -3.97 65.82
CA THR A 28 2.65 -4.09 67.19
C THR A 28 3.73 -5.21 67.43
N GLU A 29 4.92 -5.06 68.08
CA GLU A 29 5.71 -3.94 68.69
C GLU A 29 7.19 -4.33 69.13
N VAL A 30 7.99 -3.35 69.60
CA VAL A 30 9.25 -3.29 70.46
C VAL A 30 10.37 -4.40 70.50
N GLY A 31 11.66 -3.97 70.59
CA GLY A 31 12.90 -4.78 70.82
C GLY A 31 13.25 -5.06 72.31
N PRO A 32 14.54 -5.11 72.81
CA PRO A 32 15.87 -4.86 72.21
C PRO A 32 17.00 -5.92 72.55
N ALA A 33 18.27 -5.74 72.10
CA ALA A 33 19.53 -6.12 72.83
C ALA A 33 20.85 -5.82 72.03
N GLU A 34 21.96 -5.64 72.76
CA GLU A 34 23.22 -4.94 72.43
C GLU A 34 24.39 -5.74 71.77
N SER A 35 25.41 -4.98 71.30
CA SER A 35 26.88 -5.22 71.42
C SER A 35 27.71 -6.02 70.36
N GLY A 36 28.22 -5.29 69.34
CA GLY A 36 29.59 -5.24 68.76
C GLY A 36 30.47 -6.49 68.45
N PRO A 37 31.70 -6.31 67.87
CA PRO A 37 32.34 -5.09 67.36
C PRO A 37 32.64 -5.12 65.84
N ALA A 38 33.38 -4.11 65.35
CA ALA A 38 33.80 -3.93 63.95
C ALA A 38 35.24 -4.44 63.65
N GLU A 39 35.74 -4.15 62.43
CA GLU A 39 37.06 -4.52 61.85
C GLU A 39 37.20 -6.01 61.43
N THR A 40 37.74 -6.38 60.26
CA THR A 40 38.60 -5.64 59.29
C THR A 40 38.26 -5.95 57.83
N ASP A 41 38.63 -5.02 56.95
CA ASP A 41 38.77 -5.16 55.50
C ASP A 41 39.67 -6.33 55.08
N ARG A 42 39.16 -7.26 54.25
CA ARG A 42 39.88 -7.88 53.12
C ARG A 42 38.91 -8.27 52.00
N ALA A 43 39.24 -7.85 50.79
CA ALA A 43 38.64 -8.35 49.56
C ALA A 43 39.13 -9.78 49.26
N GLU A 44 38.22 -10.69 48.94
CA GLU A 44 38.52 -11.93 48.21
C GLU A 44 37.39 -12.19 47.21
N THR A 45 37.65 -11.84 45.95
CA THR A 45 36.78 -12.08 44.81
C THR A 45 37.01 -13.49 44.26
N ASP A 46 36.16 -14.45 44.64
CA ASP A 46 36.07 -15.74 43.93
C ASP A 46 35.15 -15.59 42.69
N ASP A 47 35.68 -14.91 41.67
CA ASP A 47 35.33 -15.24 40.28
C ASP A 47 36.11 -16.50 39.90
N HIS A 48 35.41 -17.60 39.59
CA HIS A 48 35.87 -18.67 38.70
C HIS A 48 34.62 -19.41 38.17
N GLY A 49 34.14 -19.10 36.95
CA GLY A 49 32.93 -19.79 36.44
C GLY A 49 32.62 -19.75 34.94
N ARG A 50 32.90 -18.66 34.22
CA ARG A 50 32.86 -18.65 32.73
C ARG A 50 33.44 -17.34 32.18
N ALA A 51 34.64 -17.41 31.61
CA ALA A 51 35.19 -16.35 30.78
C ALA A 51 34.43 -16.27 29.45
N GLY A 52 33.25 -15.66 29.46
CA GLY A 52 32.66 -15.08 28.26
C GLY A 52 33.41 -13.80 27.94
N THR A 53 33.99 -13.69 26.74
CA THR A 53 34.55 -12.43 26.26
C THR A 53 33.41 -11.48 25.93
N TRP A 54 32.90 -10.79 26.96
CA TRP A 54 31.88 -9.77 26.79
C TRP A 54 32.51 -8.58 26.06
N MET A 55 32.08 -8.34 24.82
CA MET A 55 32.39 -7.12 24.09
C MET A 55 31.95 -5.91 24.92
N THR A 56 32.75 -4.85 24.94
CA THR A 56 32.29 -3.54 25.42
C THR A 56 31.09 -3.07 24.60
N PRO A 57 30.25 -2.14 25.11
CA PRO A 57 29.16 -1.57 24.33
C PRO A 57 29.61 -0.92 23.01
N GLU A 58 30.85 -0.39 22.96
CA GLU A 58 31.48 0.18 21.78
C GLU A 58 31.86 -0.90 20.76
N GLU A 59 32.57 -1.96 21.17
CA GLU A 59 32.89 -3.10 20.30
C GLU A 59 31.62 -3.83 19.81
N TYR A 60 30.62 -3.98 20.69
CA TYR A 60 29.33 -4.53 20.32
C TYR A 60 28.62 -3.65 19.28
N GLY A 61 28.65 -2.32 19.46
CA GLY A 61 28.15 -1.35 18.49
C GLY A 61 28.87 -1.46 17.13
N ALA A 62 30.20 -1.52 17.14
CA ALA A 62 31.02 -1.69 15.94
C ALA A 62 30.84 -3.08 15.27
N SER A 63 30.41 -4.10 16.02
CA SER A 63 30.06 -5.42 15.48
C SER A 63 28.71 -5.47 14.75
N ARG A 64 27.86 -4.43 14.90
CA ARG A 64 26.57 -4.36 14.22
C ARG A 64 26.79 -4.16 12.72
N ALA A 65 25.96 -4.80 11.90
CA ALA A 65 25.90 -4.50 10.47
C ALA A 65 25.51 -3.03 10.26
N ALA A 66 26.40 -2.27 9.62
CA ALA A 66 26.05 -0.99 9.02
C ALA A 66 25.39 -1.26 7.66
N VAL A 67 24.33 -0.55 7.36
CA VAL A 67 23.60 -0.61 6.08
C VAL A 67 23.26 0.82 5.67
N TRP A 68 23.15 1.07 4.36
CA TRP A 68 22.55 2.32 3.89
C TRP A 68 21.04 2.28 4.10
N THR A 69 20.39 3.43 4.00
CA THR A 69 18.93 3.51 4.00
C THR A 69 18.44 4.64 3.12
N ALA A 70 17.37 4.36 2.40
CA ALA A 70 16.72 5.27 1.45
C ALA A 70 15.20 5.22 1.64
N ALA A 71 14.51 6.25 1.17
CA ALA A 71 13.07 6.35 1.23
C ALA A 71 12.50 6.92 -0.08
N VAL A 72 11.53 6.21 -0.66
CA VAL A 72 10.87 6.59 -1.92
C VAL A 72 9.36 6.61 -1.78
N VAL A 73 8.69 7.39 -2.63
CA VAL A 73 7.24 7.58 -2.60
C VAL A 73 6.60 7.03 -3.86
N LEU A 74 5.75 6.01 -3.71
CA LEU A 74 4.93 5.49 -4.82
C LEU A 74 3.64 6.30 -4.92
N VAL A 75 3.54 7.10 -5.97
CA VAL A 75 2.33 7.82 -6.38
C VAL A 75 1.71 7.11 -7.57
N THR A 76 0.37 7.07 -7.67
CA THR A 76 -0.31 6.79 -8.93
C THR A 76 -1.13 7.98 -9.43
N ASP A 77 -1.48 7.99 -10.71
CA ASP A 77 -2.58 8.83 -11.20
C ASP A 77 -3.94 8.15 -10.98
N THR A 78 -5.01 8.80 -11.45
CA THR A 78 -6.39 8.28 -11.41
C THR A 78 -6.61 7.02 -12.24
N ASP A 79 -5.70 6.68 -13.15
CA ASP A 79 -5.80 5.49 -14.01
C ASP A 79 -4.93 4.33 -13.54
N GLY A 80 -4.20 4.51 -12.43
CA GLY A 80 -3.35 3.49 -11.82
C GLY A 80 -2.00 3.34 -12.52
N ARG A 81 -1.54 4.37 -13.24
CA ARG A 81 -0.16 4.47 -13.73
C ARG A 81 0.73 4.99 -12.60
N ILE A 82 1.97 4.56 -12.52
CA ILE A 82 2.92 4.93 -11.45
C ILE A 82 3.74 6.16 -11.88
N LEU A 83 3.89 7.13 -10.98
CA LEU A 83 4.82 8.24 -11.16
C LEU A 83 6.25 7.73 -11.19
N VAL A 84 6.96 8.00 -12.29
CA VAL A 84 8.39 7.79 -12.43
C VAL A 84 9.08 9.06 -12.90
N GLN A 85 10.31 9.26 -12.43
CA GLN A 85 11.13 10.42 -12.77
C GLN A 85 12.34 10.07 -13.63
N SER A 86 12.74 11.02 -14.45
CA SER A 86 13.92 11.01 -15.32
C SER A 86 14.99 11.87 -14.67
N VAL A 87 16.23 11.39 -14.66
CA VAL A 87 17.40 12.15 -14.15
C VAL A 87 18.43 12.38 -15.26
N ASP A 88 19.36 13.30 -15.06
CA ASP A 88 20.42 13.61 -16.05
C ASP A 88 21.63 12.66 -15.99
N TYR A 89 21.85 12.00 -14.85
CA TYR A 89 23.02 11.16 -14.60
C TYR A 89 22.86 9.66 -14.92
N ARG A 90 21.63 9.16 -15.18
CA ARG A 90 21.36 7.78 -15.62
C ARG A 90 20.16 7.69 -16.57
N ALA A 91 20.14 6.65 -17.40
CA ALA A 91 19.03 6.40 -18.34
C ALA A 91 17.77 5.90 -17.63
N ASP A 92 17.94 5.05 -16.61
CA ASP A 92 16.86 4.42 -15.86
C ASP A 92 16.00 5.44 -15.11
N ARG A 93 14.72 5.13 -15.03
CA ARG A 93 13.69 5.88 -14.32
C ARG A 93 13.58 5.41 -12.87
N LEU A 94 13.18 6.32 -12.00
CA LEU A 94 13.13 6.11 -10.56
C LEU A 94 11.73 6.40 -10.02
N LEU A 95 11.42 5.85 -8.84
CA LEU A 95 10.43 6.50 -7.97
C LEU A 95 11.08 7.75 -7.36
N PRO A 96 10.32 8.82 -7.09
CA PRO A 96 10.86 9.97 -6.37
C PRO A 96 11.22 9.59 -4.93
N GLY A 97 12.31 10.15 -4.43
CA GLY A 97 12.96 9.77 -3.18
C GLY A 97 14.47 9.55 -3.31
N GLY A 98 15.12 9.46 -2.16
CA GLY A 98 16.58 9.44 -2.05
C GLY A 98 17.07 8.85 -0.73
N ALA A 99 18.32 9.13 -0.38
CA ALA A 99 18.96 8.65 0.83
C ALA A 99 18.34 9.30 2.09
N VAL A 100 18.39 8.58 3.22
CA VAL A 100 18.02 9.12 4.53
C VAL A 100 19.27 9.72 5.17
N ASP A 101 19.19 10.99 5.59
CA ASP A 101 20.31 11.68 6.21
C ASP A 101 20.64 11.17 7.63
N ALA A 102 21.83 11.50 8.12
CA ALA A 102 22.29 11.11 9.45
C ALA A 102 21.38 11.68 10.56
N GLY A 103 20.64 10.80 11.24
CA GLY A 103 19.66 11.17 12.27
C GLY A 103 18.27 11.54 11.74
N GLU A 104 18.06 11.46 10.42
CA GLU A 104 16.76 11.66 9.79
C GLU A 104 15.89 10.38 9.91
N ALA A 105 14.57 10.54 9.98
CA ALA A 105 13.63 9.42 9.90
C ALA A 105 13.29 9.13 8.44
N PRO A 106 13.15 7.86 7.99
CA PRO A 106 12.84 7.56 6.58
C PRO A 106 11.56 8.22 6.04
N SER A 107 10.55 8.44 6.88
CA SER A 107 9.34 9.19 6.48
C SER A 107 9.53 10.70 6.37
N ALA A 108 10.57 11.25 7.03
CA ALA A 108 10.99 12.64 6.88
C ALA A 108 11.83 12.81 5.61
N ALA A 109 12.75 11.89 5.34
CA ALA A 109 13.48 11.82 4.06
C ALA A 109 12.51 11.79 2.88
N ALA A 110 11.54 10.88 2.87
CA ALA A 110 10.51 10.82 1.83
C ALA A 110 9.73 12.15 1.62
N ALA A 111 9.55 12.97 2.66
CA ALA A 111 8.89 14.28 2.58
C ALA A 111 9.85 15.41 2.17
N ARG A 112 11.12 15.33 2.58
CA ARG A 112 12.18 16.22 2.12
C ARG A 112 12.40 16.04 0.62
N GLU A 113 12.61 14.81 0.18
CA GLU A 113 12.85 14.45 -1.23
C GLU A 113 11.66 14.84 -2.11
N LEU A 114 10.40 14.53 -1.76
CA LEU A 114 9.26 14.90 -2.62
C LEU A 114 9.05 16.42 -2.73
N ARG A 115 9.46 17.18 -1.71
CA ARG A 115 9.53 18.65 -1.77
C ARG A 115 10.71 19.13 -2.62
N GLU A 116 11.86 18.46 -2.55
CA GLU A 116 13.10 18.83 -3.25
C GLU A 116 13.14 18.43 -4.72
N GLU A 117 12.48 17.34 -5.10
CA GLU A 117 12.43 16.85 -6.49
C GLU A 117 11.22 17.40 -7.27
N LEU A 118 10.07 17.55 -6.61
CA LEU A 118 8.79 17.85 -7.28
C LEU A 118 8.11 19.14 -6.81
N GLY A 119 8.64 19.80 -5.76
CA GLY A 119 7.99 20.94 -5.12
C GLY A 119 6.70 20.57 -4.38
N VAL A 120 6.56 19.31 -3.94
CA VAL A 120 5.32 18.78 -3.34
C VAL A 120 5.50 18.46 -1.86
N ASP A 121 4.96 19.32 -0.99
CA ASP A 121 4.84 19.01 0.43
C ASP A 121 3.89 17.82 0.67
N GLY A 122 4.22 17.00 1.68
CA GLY A 122 3.39 15.86 2.04
C GLY A 122 3.79 15.18 3.34
N ARG A 123 2.97 14.22 3.76
CA ARG A 123 3.22 13.31 4.88
C ARG A 123 2.72 11.94 4.50
N TYR A 124 3.58 10.92 4.61
CA TYR A 124 3.26 9.56 4.18
C TYR A 124 3.20 8.61 5.40
N PRO A 125 2.04 8.51 6.08
CA PRO A 125 1.91 7.69 7.28
C PRO A 125 1.86 6.18 6.99
N ARG A 126 1.79 5.77 5.72
CA ARG A 126 1.65 4.37 5.29
C ARG A 126 2.88 3.93 4.50
N GLY A 127 3.59 2.93 5.02
CA GLY A 127 4.56 2.14 4.26
C GLY A 127 3.82 1.13 3.37
N LEU A 128 4.29 0.97 2.13
CA LEU A 128 3.85 -0.05 1.19
C LEU A 128 4.84 -1.22 1.16
N ALA A 129 6.14 -0.93 1.23
CA ALA A 129 7.18 -1.94 1.30
C ALA A 129 8.38 -1.50 2.15
N VAL A 130 9.13 -2.48 2.67
CA VAL A 130 10.51 -2.33 3.15
C VAL A 130 11.33 -3.41 2.45
N ASP A 131 12.38 -3.01 1.73
CA ASP A 131 13.20 -3.90 0.92
C ASP A 131 14.64 -3.99 1.44
N TRP A 132 15.15 -5.20 1.54
CA TRP A 132 16.57 -5.47 1.75
C TRP A 132 17.29 -5.64 0.41
N ILE A 133 18.22 -4.73 0.13
CA ILE A 133 19.06 -4.73 -1.06
C ILE A 133 20.44 -5.26 -0.64
N PRO A 134 20.91 -6.41 -1.17
CA PRO A 134 22.13 -7.04 -0.70
C PRO A 134 23.40 -6.34 -1.21
N ALA A 135 24.50 -6.45 -0.46
CA ALA A 135 25.77 -5.78 -0.75
C ALA A 135 26.44 -6.18 -2.10
N ASP A 136 26.05 -7.32 -2.68
CA ASP A 136 26.50 -7.81 -3.98
C ASP A 136 25.59 -7.37 -5.16
N THR A 137 24.64 -6.47 -4.91
CA THR A 137 23.81 -5.85 -5.95
C THR A 137 24.68 -5.17 -7.01
N PRO A 138 24.55 -5.51 -8.31
CA PRO A 138 25.27 -4.85 -9.38
C PRO A 138 24.94 -3.35 -9.51
N GLY A 139 25.82 -2.58 -10.14
CA GLY A 139 25.62 -1.16 -10.42
C GLY A 139 26.28 -0.21 -9.42
N PHE A 140 26.71 -0.69 -8.26
CA PHE A 140 27.51 0.09 -7.31
C PHE A 140 29.02 -0.07 -7.60
N PRO A 141 29.78 1.02 -7.84
CA PRO A 141 31.24 0.96 -7.96
C PRO A 141 31.91 0.40 -6.69
N PRO A 142 32.95 -0.45 -6.79
CA PRO A 142 33.64 -1.02 -5.62
C PRO A 142 34.16 0.02 -4.62
N GLU A 143 34.49 1.21 -5.11
CA GLU A 143 34.97 2.36 -4.32
C GLU A 143 33.91 2.88 -3.35
N MET A 144 32.61 2.75 -3.68
CA MET A 144 31.51 3.12 -2.79
C MET A 144 31.38 2.18 -1.58
N ARG A 145 31.95 0.97 -1.66
CA ARG A 145 31.89 -0.05 -0.59
C ARG A 145 30.45 -0.30 -0.09
N PHE A 146 29.52 -0.43 -1.04
CA PHE A 146 28.09 -0.59 -0.76
C PHE A 146 27.86 -1.73 0.26
N PRO A 147 27.32 -1.44 1.46
CA PRO A 147 27.17 -2.43 2.52
C PRO A 147 25.83 -3.18 2.44
N GLY A 148 25.04 -2.96 1.39
CA GLY A 148 23.61 -3.26 1.36
C GLY A 148 22.77 -2.10 1.91
N GLU A 149 21.47 -2.13 1.62
CA GLU A 149 20.55 -1.03 1.93
C GLU A 149 19.19 -1.53 2.41
N ILE A 150 18.57 -0.78 3.32
CA ILE A 150 17.15 -0.90 3.69
C ILE A 150 16.38 0.26 3.07
N LEU A 151 15.56 -0.04 2.06
CA LEU A 151 14.79 0.96 1.31
C LEU A 151 13.31 0.92 1.69
N HIS A 152 12.78 2.06 2.11
CA HIS A 152 11.38 2.25 2.50
C HIS A 152 10.53 2.80 1.35
N VAL A 153 9.46 2.11 0.96
CA VAL A 153 8.49 2.61 -0.02
C VAL A 153 7.23 3.11 0.69
N TYR A 154 6.89 4.38 0.51
CA TYR A 154 5.73 5.03 1.11
C TYR A 154 4.58 5.23 0.12
N ASP A 155 3.34 5.26 0.61
CA ASP A 155 2.15 5.56 -0.20
C ASP A 155 1.98 7.08 -0.39
N GLY A 156 2.26 7.56 -1.61
CA GLY A 156 2.02 8.94 -2.02
C GLY A 156 0.59 9.23 -2.47
N GLY A 157 -0.28 8.20 -2.48
CA GLY A 157 -1.67 8.29 -2.85
C GLY A 157 -1.92 8.37 -4.37
N THR A 158 -3.08 8.91 -4.71
CA THR A 158 -3.51 9.13 -6.10
C THR A 158 -3.52 10.62 -6.41
N TRP A 159 -2.89 11.02 -7.51
CA TRP A 159 -2.87 12.41 -7.99
C TRP A 159 -3.84 12.58 -9.16
N THR A 160 -4.51 13.74 -9.19
CA THR A 160 -5.38 14.16 -10.30
C THR A 160 -4.57 14.87 -11.37
N ALA A 161 -5.13 15.05 -12.57
CA ALA A 161 -4.48 15.80 -13.65
C ALA A 161 -4.07 17.21 -13.20
N GLU A 162 -4.93 17.91 -12.46
CA GLU A 162 -4.68 19.27 -11.97
C GLU A 162 -3.51 19.32 -10.98
N ARG A 163 -3.33 18.27 -10.16
CA ARG A 163 -2.17 18.17 -9.26
C ARG A 163 -0.89 17.87 -10.04
N ILE A 164 -0.96 17.04 -11.07
CA ILE A 164 0.18 16.71 -11.93
C ILE A 164 0.64 17.96 -12.70
N ASP A 165 -0.30 18.70 -13.29
CA ASP A 165 -0.03 19.96 -14.01
C ASP A 165 0.48 21.09 -13.08
N ALA A 166 0.25 20.97 -11.77
CA ALA A 166 0.78 21.88 -10.75
C ALA A 166 2.22 21.57 -10.30
N VAL A 167 2.77 20.40 -10.62
CA VAL A 167 4.15 20.02 -10.25
C VAL A 167 5.16 21.00 -10.83
N ARG A 168 6.14 21.43 -10.03
CA ARG A 168 7.22 22.31 -10.47
C ARG A 168 8.55 21.67 -10.08
N LEU A 169 9.17 21.01 -11.06
CA LEU A 169 10.52 20.49 -10.93
C LEU A 169 11.47 21.68 -10.69
N PRO A 170 12.23 21.70 -9.58
CA PRO A 170 13.29 22.68 -9.40
C PRO A 170 14.47 22.34 -10.33
N ALA A 171 15.44 23.26 -10.42
CA ALA A 171 16.39 23.31 -11.53
C ALA A 171 17.57 22.32 -11.45
N GLN A 172 17.44 21.20 -10.72
CA GLN A 172 18.55 20.27 -10.45
C GLN A 172 18.11 18.80 -10.54
N GLU A 173 18.96 17.99 -11.16
CA GLU A 173 18.93 16.52 -11.34
C GLU A 173 17.69 15.93 -12.06
N ILE A 174 16.47 16.32 -11.70
CA ILE A 174 15.23 15.80 -12.29
C ILE A 174 14.94 16.49 -13.63
N THR A 175 15.01 15.72 -14.72
CA THR A 175 14.80 16.21 -16.10
C THR A 175 13.37 16.07 -16.59
N GLY A 176 12.51 15.32 -15.89
CA GLY A 176 11.09 15.19 -16.24
C GLY A 176 10.38 14.08 -15.48
N ILE A 177 9.06 14.21 -15.32
CA ILE A 177 8.20 13.17 -14.72
C ILE A 177 7.20 12.59 -15.71
N HIS A 178 6.89 11.31 -15.54
CA HIS A 178 5.94 10.58 -16.37
C HIS A 178 5.11 9.61 -15.51
N PHE A 179 3.87 9.33 -15.94
CA PHE A 179 3.04 8.29 -15.34
C PHE A 179 3.04 7.06 -16.24
N ALA A 180 3.78 6.02 -15.81
CA ALA A 180 4.02 4.79 -16.56
C ALA A 180 2.99 3.71 -16.24
N GLU A 181 2.62 2.89 -17.22
CA GLU A 181 1.89 1.65 -16.95
C GLU A 181 2.79 0.71 -16.12
N PRO A 182 2.33 0.10 -15.01
CA PRO A 182 3.14 -0.77 -14.16
C PRO A 182 3.86 -1.90 -14.92
N ALA A 183 3.25 -2.44 -15.98
CA ALA A 183 3.87 -3.48 -16.81
C ALA A 183 5.06 -2.99 -17.67
N ASP A 184 5.20 -1.68 -17.86
CA ASP A 184 6.32 -1.08 -18.61
C ASP A 184 7.52 -0.82 -17.69
N LEU A 185 7.36 -0.84 -16.36
CA LEU A 185 8.46 -0.56 -15.41
C LEU A 185 9.72 -1.41 -15.61
N PRO A 186 9.66 -2.72 -15.93
CA PRO A 186 10.85 -3.53 -16.19
C PRO A 186 11.64 -3.12 -17.45
N ALA A 187 11.10 -2.22 -18.28
CA ALA A 187 11.78 -1.62 -19.43
C ALA A 187 12.16 -0.14 -19.19
N LEU A 188 11.83 0.41 -18.01
CA LEU A 188 12.07 1.80 -17.65
C LEU A 188 13.02 1.97 -16.47
N MET A 189 13.11 1.01 -15.56
CA MET A 189 13.90 1.09 -14.31
C MET A 189 14.93 -0.04 -14.26
N ASP A 190 15.89 0.04 -13.33
CA ASP A 190 16.67 -1.15 -12.97
C ASP A 190 15.74 -2.28 -12.50
N SER A 191 16.20 -3.51 -12.68
CA SER A 191 15.46 -4.72 -12.35
C SER A 191 15.00 -4.77 -10.88
N GLY A 192 15.81 -4.29 -9.93
CA GLY A 192 15.49 -4.26 -8.50
C GLY A 192 14.39 -3.24 -8.20
N ASP A 193 14.54 -2.03 -8.72
CA ASP A 193 13.56 -0.94 -8.59
C ASP A 193 12.21 -1.31 -9.22
N ALA A 194 12.21 -1.91 -10.42
CA ALA A 194 11.00 -2.39 -11.07
C ALA A 194 10.28 -3.48 -10.27
N ARG A 195 11.02 -4.45 -9.69
CA ARG A 195 10.47 -5.47 -8.78
C ARG A 195 9.82 -4.82 -7.56
N ARG A 196 10.57 -3.94 -6.90
CA ARG A 196 10.14 -3.23 -5.68
C ARG A 196 8.88 -2.38 -5.91
N ALA A 197 8.86 -1.59 -6.98
CA ALA A 197 7.71 -0.75 -7.33
C ALA A 197 6.44 -1.58 -7.64
N LEU A 198 6.59 -2.70 -8.36
CA LEU A 198 5.48 -3.62 -8.63
C LEU A 198 4.95 -4.28 -7.35
N SER A 199 5.82 -4.74 -6.45
CA SER A 199 5.39 -5.33 -5.18
C SER A 199 4.80 -4.30 -4.21
N ALA A 200 5.31 -3.06 -4.20
CA ALA A 200 4.71 -1.97 -3.43
C ALA A 200 3.31 -1.58 -3.97
N LEU A 201 3.10 -1.56 -5.29
CA LEU A 201 1.75 -1.35 -5.86
C LEU A 201 0.81 -2.52 -5.53
N ARG A 202 1.27 -3.77 -5.59
CA ARG A 202 0.47 -4.92 -5.16
C ARG A 202 0.12 -4.84 -3.67
N ALA A 203 1.06 -4.45 -2.80
CA ALA A 203 0.79 -4.18 -1.38
C ALA A 203 -0.27 -3.08 -1.21
N ARG A 204 -0.19 -1.99 -2.00
CA ARG A 204 -1.20 -0.92 -2.03
C ARG A 204 -2.60 -1.45 -2.33
N ILE A 205 -2.71 -2.31 -3.35
CA ILE A 205 -3.96 -2.96 -3.77
C ILE A 205 -4.45 -3.96 -2.72
N ASN A 206 -3.57 -4.80 -2.16
CA ASN A 206 -3.87 -5.77 -1.10
C ASN A 206 -4.51 -5.13 0.15
N GLY A 207 -4.25 -3.85 0.43
CA GLY A 207 -4.82 -3.14 1.57
C GLY A 207 -3.78 -2.83 2.65
N PRO A 208 -4.13 -2.78 3.95
CA PRO A 208 -3.34 -2.07 4.95
C PRO A 208 -1.95 -2.64 5.28
N GLY A 209 -1.56 -3.81 4.75
CA GLY A 209 -0.28 -4.44 5.04
C GLY A 209 0.90 -3.85 4.25
N THR A 210 2.06 -3.74 4.91
CA THR A 210 3.37 -3.47 4.29
C THR A 210 4.00 -4.78 3.82
N ALA A 211 4.56 -4.82 2.61
CA ALA A 211 5.33 -5.96 2.13
C ALA A 211 6.78 -5.90 2.64
N LEU A 212 7.27 -7.02 3.20
CA LEU A 212 8.70 -7.21 3.44
C LEU A 212 9.32 -7.87 2.20
N LEU A 213 10.35 -7.25 1.65
CA LEU A 213 10.98 -7.65 0.40
C LEU A 213 12.47 -7.98 0.61
N GLU A 214 12.97 -8.92 -0.18
CA GLU A 214 14.39 -9.22 -0.35
C GLU A 214 14.72 -9.13 -1.86
N ASP A 215 15.64 -8.24 -2.23
CA ASP A 215 15.96 -7.92 -3.63
C ASP A 215 14.67 -7.65 -4.47
N GLY A 216 13.78 -6.82 -3.91
CA GLY A 216 12.49 -6.45 -4.49
C GLY A 216 11.45 -7.56 -4.55
N ARG A 217 11.70 -8.76 -4.00
CA ARG A 217 10.76 -9.90 -4.01
C ARG A 217 10.10 -10.10 -2.65
N PRO A 218 8.77 -10.31 -2.58
CA PRO A 218 8.07 -10.45 -1.31
C PRO A 218 8.39 -11.77 -0.62
N THR A 219 8.81 -11.69 0.65
CA THR A 219 9.09 -12.87 1.50
C THR A 219 7.82 -13.66 1.83
N THR A 220 6.65 -13.01 1.80
CA THR A 220 5.32 -13.64 1.93
C THR A 220 4.43 -13.21 0.75
N PRO A 221 4.50 -13.90 -0.42
CA PRO A 221 3.80 -13.49 -1.64
C PRO A 221 2.28 -13.68 -1.56
N THR A 222 1.51 -12.62 -1.86
CA THR A 222 0.05 -12.69 -1.90
C THR A 222 -0.47 -13.32 -3.19
N ALA A 223 -1.78 -13.48 -3.33
CA ALA A 223 -2.39 -13.96 -4.58
C ALA A 223 -1.99 -13.07 -5.79
N LEU A 224 -1.89 -11.75 -5.59
CA LEU A 224 -1.48 -10.81 -6.65
C LEU A 224 -0.04 -11.03 -7.10
N ASP A 225 0.86 -11.34 -6.15
CA ASP A 225 2.27 -11.63 -6.45
C ASP A 225 2.41 -12.98 -7.18
N ARG A 226 1.81 -14.05 -6.65
CA ARG A 226 1.89 -15.40 -7.23
C ARG A 226 1.32 -15.48 -8.64
N LEU A 227 0.26 -14.73 -8.93
CA LEU A 227 -0.37 -14.68 -10.26
C LEU A 227 0.34 -13.70 -11.21
N GLY A 228 1.33 -12.95 -10.72
CA GLY A 228 2.06 -11.93 -11.46
C GLY A 228 1.17 -10.79 -11.94
N VAL A 229 0.21 -10.37 -11.11
CA VAL A 229 -0.75 -9.32 -11.47
C VAL A 229 -0.02 -8.01 -11.80
N LEU A 230 -0.49 -7.31 -12.84
CA LEU A 230 0.16 -6.12 -13.45
C LEU A 230 1.50 -6.38 -14.17
N ARG A 231 1.95 -7.63 -14.39
CA ARG A 231 3.13 -7.89 -15.26
C ARG A 231 2.86 -7.72 -16.76
N THR A 232 1.59 -7.71 -17.15
CA THR A 232 1.13 -7.44 -18.52
C THR A 232 0.32 -6.17 -18.48
N ARG A 233 0.55 -5.28 -19.46
CA ARG A 233 -0.16 -4.01 -19.63
C ARG A 233 -1.67 -4.24 -19.58
N ARG A 234 -2.38 -3.46 -18.75
CA ARG A 234 -3.84 -3.50 -18.67
C ARG A 234 -4.45 -3.19 -20.04
N THR A 235 -5.53 -3.89 -20.39
CA THR A 235 -6.26 -3.61 -21.63
C THR A 235 -7.00 -2.28 -21.47
N PRO A 236 -6.69 -1.24 -22.28
CA PRO A 236 -7.38 0.04 -22.18
C PRO A 236 -8.84 -0.12 -22.62
N LEU A 237 -9.75 0.26 -21.73
CA LEU A 237 -11.18 0.34 -22.01
C LEU A 237 -11.67 1.74 -21.64
N HIS A 238 -11.14 2.73 -22.36
CA HIS A 238 -11.52 4.14 -22.22
C HIS A 238 -12.75 4.44 -23.07
N GLY A 239 -13.66 5.25 -22.55
CA GLY A 239 -14.92 5.58 -23.21
C GLY A 239 -15.88 6.30 -22.27
N THR A 240 -17.04 6.69 -22.78
CA THR A 240 -18.08 7.34 -21.97
C THR A 240 -18.88 6.31 -21.19
N TRP A 241 -19.14 6.56 -19.91
CA TRP A 241 -20.07 5.75 -19.11
C TRP A 241 -21.50 6.24 -19.31
N HIS A 242 -22.43 5.30 -19.49
CA HIS A 242 -23.85 5.57 -19.64
C HIS A 242 -24.63 4.69 -18.66
N PRO A 243 -25.45 5.27 -17.75
CA PRO A 243 -26.30 4.49 -16.86
C PRO A 243 -27.46 3.84 -17.61
N GLY A 244 -27.92 2.68 -17.14
CA GLY A 244 -29.06 1.96 -17.71
C GLY A 244 -28.73 1.01 -18.89
N PRO A 245 -29.74 0.50 -19.61
CA PRO A 245 -29.55 -0.50 -20.64
C PRO A 245 -28.87 0.07 -21.89
N VAL A 246 -28.17 -0.79 -22.64
CA VAL A 246 -27.64 -0.45 -23.97
C VAL A 246 -28.81 -0.18 -24.93
N PRO A 247 -28.84 0.96 -25.64
CA PRO A 247 -29.78 1.22 -26.74
C PRO A 247 -29.74 0.10 -27.79
N ALA A 248 -30.90 -0.35 -28.26
CA ALA A 248 -31.03 -1.49 -29.16
C ALA A 248 -30.28 -1.36 -30.50
N GLN A 249 -29.90 -0.14 -30.88
CA GLN A 249 -29.16 0.18 -32.11
C GLN A 249 -27.63 0.14 -31.94
N LEU A 250 -27.11 0.10 -30.70
CA LEU A 250 -25.67 0.07 -30.45
C LEU A 250 -25.14 -1.37 -30.42
N PRO A 251 -24.04 -1.67 -31.14
CA PRO A 251 -23.44 -3.01 -31.14
C PRO A 251 -22.79 -3.30 -29.79
N VAL A 252 -23.28 -4.33 -29.09
CA VAL A 252 -22.66 -4.85 -27.86
C VAL A 252 -21.41 -5.66 -28.21
N ARG A 253 -20.27 -5.34 -27.58
CA ARG A 253 -18.98 -6.02 -27.78
C ARG A 253 -18.68 -7.03 -26.69
N ASP A 254 -18.94 -6.66 -25.44
CA ASP A 254 -18.92 -7.58 -24.31
C ASP A 254 -20.06 -7.28 -23.34
N HIS A 255 -20.31 -8.26 -22.47
CA HIS A 255 -21.18 -8.10 -21.31
C HIS A 255 -20.47 -8.74 -20.13
N CYS A 256 -20.15 -7.93 -19.12
CA CYS A 256 -19.48 -8.36 -17.90
C CYS A 256 -20.37 -8.13 -16.68
N GLY A 257 -20.18 -8.97 -15.66
CA GLY A 257 -20.91 -8.94 -14.40
C GLY A 257 -20.03 -8.48 -13.24
N TRP A 258 -20.51 -7.47 -12.51
CA TRP A 258 -20.12 -7.20 -11.14
C TRP A 258 -20.87 -8.19 -10.23
N LEU A 259 -20.31 -9.39 -10.12
CA LEU A 259 -20.93 -10.52 -9.42
C LEU A 259 -20.48 -10.54 -7.96
N PHE A 260 -21.35 -10.11 -7.06
CA PHE A 260 -21.05 -9.93 -5.64
C PHE A 260 -21.13 -11.24 -4.86
N GLY A 261 -20.13 -11.49 -4.01
CA GLY A 261 -20.22 -12.44 -2.89
C GLY A 261 -21.05 -11.88 -1.72
N PRO A 262 -21.36 -12.71 -0.70
CA PRO A 262 -22.21 -12.31 0.42
C PRO A 262 -21.60 -11.20 1.30
N ASP A 263 -20.28 -11.02 1.26
CA ASP A 263 -19.52 -10.00 1.99
C ASP A 263 -19.40 -8.64 1.25
N GLY A 264 -20.06 -8.50 0.10
CA GLY A 264 -20.02 -7.29 -0.72
C GLY A 264 -18.75 -7.12 -1.57
N ARG A 265 -17.79 -8.05 -1.53
CA ARG A 265 -16.72 -8.16 -2.54
C ARG A 265 -17.28 -8.74 -3.83
N VAL A 266 -16.56 -8.58 -4.93
CA VAL A 266 -16.94 -9.04 -6.26
C VAL A 266 -15.96 -10.09 -6.80
N LEU A 267 -16.49 -11.01 -7.59
CA LEU A 267 -15.69 -11.99 -8.32
C LEU A 267 -14.86 -11.30 -9.40
N LEU A 268 -13.55 -11.54 -9.35
CA LEU A 268 -12.56 -11.12 -10.31
C LEU A 268 -11.88 -12.35 -10.91
N LEU A 269 -11.64 -12.36 -12.21
CA LEU A 269 -10.86 -13.40 -12.90
C LEU A 269 -9.46 -12.86 -13.19
N ILE A 270 -8.42 -13.61 -12.79
CA ILE A 270 -7.03 -13.32 -13.13
C ILE A 270 -6.51 -14.39 -14.09
N ALA A 271 -6.12 -14.00 -15.30
CA ALA A 271 -5.50 -14.92 -16.25
C ALA A 271 -4.15 -15.41 -15.72
N ARG A 272 -4.01 -16.71 -15.40
CA ARG A 272 -2.77 -17.29 -14.83
C ARG A 272 -1.56 -17.11 -15.77
N ALA A 273 -1.78 -17.08 -17.07
CA ALA A 273 -0.72 -16.91 -18.08
C ALA A 273 -0.14 -15.49 -18.12
N THR A 274 -0.93 -14.44 -17.89
CA THR A 274 -0.54 -13.03 -18.11
C THR A 274 -0.61 -12.15 -16.86
N GLY A 275 -1.31 -12.58 -15.80
CA GLY A 275 -1.64 -11.74 -14.64
C GLY A 275 -2.72 -10.69 -14.92
N THR A 276 -3.38 -10.72 -16.08
CA THR A 276 -4.42 -9.75 -16.45
C THR A 276 -5.70 -9.99 -15.64
N ALA A 277 -6.21 -8.92 -15.01
CA ALA A 277 -7.50 -8.93 -14.33
C ALA A 277 -8.66 -8.64 -15.30
N ARG A 278 -9.79 -9.33 -15.12
CA ARG A 278 -11.04 -9.03 -15.84
C ARG A 278 -12.28 -9.37 -15.01
N LEU A 279 -13.36 -8.63 -15.22
CA LEU A 279 -14.68 -9.01 -14.73
C LEU A 279 -15.16 -10.29 -15.46
N PRO A 280 -15.88 -11.20 -14.75
CA PRO A 280 -16.49 -12.37 -15.36
C PRO A 280 -17.67 -12.00 -16.29
N PRO A 281 -18.12 -12.90 -17.17
CA PRO A 281 -19.44 -12.78 -17.79
C PRO A 281 -20.55 -12.93 -16.71
N PRO A 282 -21.76 -12.35 -16.90
CA PRO A 282 -22.87 -12.50 -15.95
C PRO A 282 -23.29 -13.95 -15.67
N THR A 283 -22.95 -14.88 -16.57
CA THR A 283 -23.25 -16.32 -16.49
C THR A 283 -22.21 -17.15 -15.74
N ALA A 284 -21.18 -16.54 -15.14
CA ALA A 284 -20.08 -17.27 -14.48
C ALA A 284 -20.47 -18.05 -13.20
N GLY A 285 -21.68 -17.85 -12.68
CA GLY A 285 -22.22 -18.62 -11.56
C GLY A 285 -23.72 -18.34 -11.38
N PRO A 286 -24.42 -19.16 -10.57
CA PRO A 286 -25.80 -18.88 -10.19
C PRO A 286 -25.86 -17.55 -9.41
N ALA A 287 -26.73 -16.66 -9.88
CA ALA A 287 -26.88 -15.33 -9.32
C ALA A 287 -28.35 -14.89 -9.26
N THR A 288 -28.66 -13.99 -8.33
CA THR A 288 -30.00 -13.44 -8.09
C THR A 288 -29.98 -11.91 -8.08
N GLY A 289 -31.14 -11.29 -8.29
CA GLY A 289 -31.28 -9.83 -8.29
C GLY A 289 -30.51 -9.12 -9.41
N ALA A 290 -30.31 -9.77 -10.56
CA ALA A 290 -29.52 -9.19 -11.66
C ALA A 290 -30.14 -7.88 -12.17
N VAL A 291 -29.37 -6.79 -12.11
CA VAL A 291 -29.77 -5.45 -12.57
C VAL A 291 -28.79 -4.91 -13.63
N PRO A 292 -29.27 -4.30 -14.73
CA PRO A 292 -28.42 -3.50 -15.61
C PRO A 292 -27.83 -2.33 -14.83
N LEU A 293 -26.50 -2.19 -14.83
CA LEU A 293 -25.81 -1.03 -14.24
C LEU A 293 -25.76 0.12 -15.24
N GLY A 294 -25.34 -0.21 -16.46
CA GLY A 294 -24.86 0.75 -17.43
C GLY A 294 -24.08 0.05 -18.52
N TYR A 295 -23.48 0.87 -19.38
CA TYR A 295 -22.52 0.42 -20.36
C TYR A 295 -21.48 1.48 -20.60
N ARG A 296 -20.32 1.04 -21.07
CA ARG A 296 -19.25 1.90 -21.52
C ARG A 296 -19.25 1.94 -23.04
N HIS A 297 -19.35 3.13 -23.61
CA HIS A 297 -19.34 3.33 -25.06
C HIS A 297 -17.93 3.73 -25.52
N THR A 298 -17.36 2.91 -26.40
CA THR A 298 -16.04 3.06 -27.00
C THR A 298 -16.19 3.27 -28.51
N ALA A 299 -15.11 3.58 -29.23
CA ALA A 299 -15.12 3.63 -30.70
C ALA A 299 -15.47 2.27 -31.33
N GLN A 300 -15.29 1.17 -30.57
CA GLN A 300 -15.57 -0.18 -31.00
C GLN A 300 -17.04 -0.56 -30.78
N GLY A 301 -17.68 -0.10 -29.69
CA GLY A 301 -19.09 -0.31 -29.40
C GLY A 301 -19.45 -0.20 -27.92
N ALA A 302 -20.54 -0.85 -27.51
CA ALA A 302 -21.01 -0.86 -26.13
C ALA A 302 -20.45 -2.07 -25.35
N HIS A 303 -19.89 -1.81 -24.17
CA HIS A 303 -19.38 -2.81 -23.24
C HIS A 303 -20.32 -2.82 -22.02
N ALA A 304 -21.24 -3.79 -21.99
CA ALA A 304 -22.36 -3.80 -21.05
C ALA A 304 -21.95 -4.26 -19.65
N ARG A 305 -22.63 -3.73 -18.63
CA ARG A 305 -22.39 -4.06 -17.22
C ARG A 305 -23.70 -4.41 -16.50
N THR A 306 -23.63 -5.48 -15.72
CA THR A 306 -24.71 -5.94 -14.83
C THR A 306 -24.16 -6.14 -13.43
N ALA A 307 -24.94 -5.84 -12.41
CA ALA A 307 -24.66 -6.26 -11.04
C ALA A 307 -25.61 -7.40 -10.66
N ALA A 308 -25.13 -8.40 -9.92
CA ALA A 308 -25.95 -9.46 -9.36
C ALA A 308 -25.30 -10.04 -8.10
N ARG A 309 -26.10 -10.66 -7.23
CA ARG A 309 -25.60 -11.39 -6.05
C ARG A 309 -25.38 -12.85 -6.42
N LEU A 310 -24.15 -13.35 -6.27
CA LEU A 310 -23.85 -14.78 -6.37
C LEU A 310 -24.53 -15.54 -5.23
N THR A 311 -25.16 -16.66 -5.56
CA THR A 311 -25.61 -17.67 -4.57
C THR A 311 -24.67 -18.87 -4.51
N GLY A 312 -23.65 -18.88 -5.36
CA GLY A 312 -22.59 -19.86 -5.39
C GLY A 312 -21.71 -19.70 -6.63
N LEU A 313 -20.65 -20.49 -6.69
CA LEU A 313 -19.79 -20.66 -7.84
C LEU A 313 -19.59 -22.16 -8.07
N PRO A 314 -19.83 -22.68 -9.29
CA PRO A 314 -19.51 -24.06 -9.63
C PRO A 314 -17.99 -24.30 -9.55
N PRO A 315 -17.51 -25.53 -9.72
CA PRO A 315 -16.09 -25.80 -9.98
C PRO A 315 -15.53 -24.90 -11.09
N ALA A 316 -14.25 -24.57 -11.03
CA ALA A 316 -13.57 -23.71 -12.00
C ALA A 316 -13.55 -24.38 -13.38
N ALA A 317 -14.44 -23.94 -14.28
CA ALA A 317 -14.58 -24.53 -15.61
C ALA A 317 -13.41 -24.22 -16.57
N ASP A 318 -12.63 -23.18 -16.28
CA ASP A 318 -11.48 -22.76 -17.09
C ASP A 318 -10.22 -22.62 -16.19
N PRO A 319 -9.27 -23.57 -16.25
CA PRO A 319 -8.07 -23.54 -15.43
C PRO A 319 -7.09 -22.42 -15.81
N ALA A 320 -7.30 -21.73 -16.95
CA ALA A 320 -6.49 -20.58 -17.32
C ALA A 320 -6.73 -19.35 -16.41
N TYR A 321 -7.77 -19.37 -15.56
CA TYR A 321 -8.10 -18.25 -14.68
C TYR A 321 -8.14 -18.66 -13.20
N ALA A 322 -7.42 -17.90 -12.37
CA ALA A 322 -7.68 -17.86 -10.94
C ALA A 322 -8.95 -17.02 -10.68
N ARG A 323 -9.69 -17.37 -9.63
CA ARG A 323 -10.89 -16.65 -9.18
C ARG A 323 -10.60 -15.97 -7.86
N LEU A 324 -10.78 -14.65 -7.78
CA LEU A 324 -10.52 -13.87 -6.57
C LEU A 324 -11.80 -13.13 -6.13
N LEU A 325 -11.96 -12.92 -4.83
CA LEU A 325 -12.86 -11.88 -4.30
C LEU A 325 -12.08 -10.62 -3.97
N ALA A 326 -12.48 -9.50 -4.57
CA ALA A 326 -11.86 -8.17 -4.39
C ALA A 326 -12.94 -7.10 -4.14
N THR A 327 -12.60 -5.98 -3.52
CA THR A 327 -13.53 -4.83 -3.41
C THR A 327 -13.68 -4.11 -4.77
N PRO A 328 -14.77 -3.36 -5.03
CA PRO A 328 -14.93 -2.61 -6.28
C PRO A 328 -13.76 -1.67 -6.61
N GLU A 329 -13.16 -1.06 -5.58
CA GLU A 329 -12.01 -0.17 -5.69
C GLU A 329 -10.74 -0.94 -6.09
N GLN A 330 -10.52 -2.13 -5.54
CA GLN A 330 -9.42 -3.01 -5.96
C GLN A 330 -9.58 -3.45 -7.43
N VAL A 331 -10.80 -3.72 -7.89
CA VAL A 331 -11.04 -4.00 -9.31
C VAL A 331 -10.75 -2.77 -10.18
N ARG A 332 -11.10 -1.55 -9.73
CA ARG A 332 -10.79 -0.30 -10.44
C ARG A 332 -9.29 -0.01 -10.52
N GLU A 333 -8.53 -0.29 -9.46
CA GLU A 333 -7.06 -0.16 -9.46
C GLU A 333 -6.38 -1.19 -10.38
N LEU A 334 -7.00 -2.36 -10.56
CA LEU A 334 -6.55 -3.41 -11.46
C LEU A 334 -7.03 -3.23 -12.92
N SER A 335 -7.74 -2.14 -13.24
CA SER A 335 -8.39 -1.93 -14.53
C SER A 335 -8.03 -0.59 -15.16
N ASP A 336 -7.74 -0.58 -16.47
CA ASP A 336 -7.50 0.64 -17.23
C ASP A 336 -8.80 1.14 -17.89
N TRP A 337 -9.66 1.79 -17.10
CA TRP A 337 -10.97 2.28 -17.54
C TRP A 337 -11.04 3.80 -17.77
N GLY A 338 -9.92 4.51 -17.61
CA GLY A 338 -9.91 5.97 -17.69
C GLY A 338 -10.79 6.65 -16.62
N PRO A 339 -11.08 7.95 -16.79
CA PRO A 339 -11.89 8.74 -15.86
C PRO A 339 -13.29 8.16 -15.60
N ALA A 340 -13.94 7.63 -16.63
CA ALA A 340 -15.25 7.00 -16.54
C ALA A 340 -15.27 5.68 -15.72
N GLY A 341 -14.11 5.19 -15.26
CA GLY A 341 -14.04 4.12 -14.27
C GLY A 341 -14.60 4.52 -12.90
N ALA A 342 -14.55 5.80 -12.52
CA ALA A 342 -15.12 6.28 -11.25
C ALA A 342 -16.66 6.19 -11.24
N GLN A 343 -17.30 6.64 -12.33
CA GLN A 343 -18.76 6.60 -12.50
C GLN A 343 -19.31 5.16 -12.56
N GLU A 344 -18.53 4.21 -13.12
CA GLU A 344 -18.87 2.78 -13.06
C GLU A 344 -18.83 2.26 -11.62
N VAL A 345 -17.82 2.62 -10.82
CA VAL A 345 -17.71 2.24 -9.39
C VAL A 345 -18.85 2.84 -8.54
N GLU A 346 -19.22 4.10 -8.78
CA GLU A 346 -20.40 4.73 -8.14
C GLU A 346 -21.69 3.95 -8.41
N ALA A 347 -21.93 3.56 -9.66
CA ALA A 347 -23.09 2.74 -10.04
C ALA A 347 -23.05 1.34 -9.37
N VAL A 348 -21.86 0.75 -9.25
CA VAL A 348 -21.65 -0.53 -8.56
C VAL A 348 -21.96 -0.42 -7.06
N HIS A 349 -21.60 0.69 -6.40
CA HIS A 349 -21.99 0.93 -5.00
C HIS A 349 -23.50 1.10 -4.82
N ALA A 350 -24.17 1.83 -5.73
CA ALA A 350 -25.62 1.97 -5.71
C ALA A 350 -26.31 0.60 -5.86
N ALA A 351 -25.89 -0.22 -6.82
CA ALA A 351 -26.45 -1.55 -7.01
C ALA A 351 -26.16 -2.50 -5.83
N ARG A 352 -24.98 -2.44 -5.22
CA ARG A 352 -24.65 -3.19 -3.99
C ARG A 352 -25.65 -2.87 -2.87
N ALA A 353 -25.99 -1.59 -2.70
CA ALA A 353 -26.98 -1.16 -1.72
C ALA A 353 -28.40 -1.68 -2.07
N SER A 354 -28.82 -1.62 -3.34
CA SER A 354 -30.09 -2.20 -3.79
C SER A 354 -30.17 -3.72 -3.61
N LEU A 355 -29.04 -4.42 -3.76
CA LEU A 355 -28.90 -5.86 -3.48
C LEU A 355 -28.87 -6.20 -1.97
N SER A 356 -28.96 -5.19 -1.09
CA SER A 356 -28.87 -5.34 0.37
C SER A 356 -27.59 -6.04 0.83
N LEU A 357 -26.45 -5.70 0.19
CA LEU A 357 -25.13 -6.26 0.49
C LEU A 357 -24.28 -5.27 1.31
N PRO A 358 -23.45 -5.76 2.26
CA PRO A 358 -22.66 -4.90 3.14
C PRO A 358 -21.55 -4.15 2.40
N VAL A 359 -21.00 -3.11 3.03
CA VAL A 359 -19.75 -2.47 2.56
C VAL A 359 -18.59 -3.45 2.82
N PRO A 360 -17.83 -3.89 1.81
CA PRO A 360 -16.71 -4.80 2.02
C PRO A 360 -15.54 -4.08 2.69
N THR A 361 -14.95 -4.69 3.72
CA THR A 361 -13.69 -4.23 4.28
C THR A 361 -12.55 -4.51 3.29
N ARG A 362 -11.74 -3.49 2.98
CA ARG A 362 -10.58 -3.64 2.10
C ARG A 362 -9.52 -4.54 2.74
N THR A 363 -9.44 -5.75 2.22
CA THR A 363 -8.57 -6.85 2.63
C THR A 363 -7.87 -7.43 1.41
N PRO A 364 -6.79 -8.22 1.55
CA PRO A 364 -6.11 -8.81 0.40
C PRO A 364 -7.07 -9.62 -0.48
N PRO A 365 -7.05 -9.45 -1.81
CA PRO A 365 -7.89 -10.22 -2.71
C PRO A 365 -7.77 -11.73 -2.46
N MET A 366 -8.90 -12.35 -2.15
CA MET A 366 -8.96 -13.72 -1.66
C MET A 366 -9.12 -14.69 -2.83
N GLU A 367 -8.10 -15.49 -3.10
CA GLU A 367 -8.17 -16.59 -4.09
C GLU A 367 -9.19 -17.64 -3.60
N LEU A 368 -10.16 -17.95 -4.46
CA LEU A 368 -11.23 -18.92 -4.20
C LEU A 368 -10.79 -20.33 -4.63
N PRO A 369 -11.18 -21.38 -3.90
CA PRO A 369 -10.84 -22.77 -4.24
C PRO A 369 -11.38 -23.17 -5.61
N GLU A 370 -10.72 -24.12 -6.28
CA GLU A 370 -11.09 -24.56 -7.63
C GLU A 370 -12.36 -25.41 -7.65
N ASP A 371 -12.64 -26.19 -6.58
CA ASP A 371 -13.82 -27.06 -6.46
C ASP A 371 -15.18 -26.31 -6.40
N GLY A 372 -15.15 -24.97 -6.31
CA GLY A 372 -16.35 -24.13 -6.20
C GLY A 372 -16.65 -23.72 -4.76
N VAL A 373 -17.67 -22.90 -4.60
CA VAL A 373 -18.11 -22.36 -3.29
C VAL A 373 -19.62 -22.19 -3.30
N LEU A 374 -20.31 -22.57 -2.22
CA LEU A 374 -21.72 -22.26 -1.99
C LEU A 374 -21.83 -21.23 -0.86
N TRP A 375 -22.79 -20.31 -0.96
CA TRP A 375 -22.96 -19.16 -0.05
C TRP A 375 -24.36 -19.12 0.56
#